data_AF-A0A1G2TZR8-F1
#
_entry.id   AF-A0A1G2TZR8-F1
#
_cell.length_a   1.000
_cell.length_b   1.000
_cell.length_c   1.000
_cell.angle_alpha   90.00
_cell.angle_beta   90.00
_cell.angle_gamma   90.00
#
_symmetry.space_group_name_H-M   'P 1'
#
loop_
_entity.id
_entity.type
_entity.pdbx_description
1 polymer ?
#
loop_
_entity_poly.entity_id
_entity_poly.type
_entity_poly.pdbx_seq_one_letter_code
_entity_poly.pdbx_strand_id
1 'polypeptide(L)'
;MKKVIIIPGLGDKVKWTKIATRNWREHGIEPIIYSMNWHDGESFKIKLNKLVKLADSLSKEGSKISVIGCSAGASVALNLFIKRQNIIDRVVSVCGRLRKGHQTGFRSLETRAKTSPAFMESVELFESQEKNLNKDQRKIIMTIRPLFGDELVPSDTAVIKDGQNITVPTIEHSLSIYMALSIFSKPLINFLNK
;
A
#
# COMPACT_ATOMS: atom_id res chain seq x y z
N MET A 1 14.53 14.15 7.60
CA MET A 1 13.29 14.06 6.80
C MET A 1 12.83 12.60 6.81
N LYS A 2 11.56 12.30 7.10
CA LYS A 2 11.05 10.92 7.18
C LYS A 2 10.92 10.35 5.77
N LYS A 3 11.57 9.22 5.49
CA LYS A 3 11.50 8.57 4.18
C LYS A 3 10.27 7.65 4.10
N VAL A 4 9.54 7.77 3.00
CA VAL A 4 8.30 7.02 2.77
C VAL A 4 8.35 6.37 1.40
N ILE A 5 8.44 5.04 1.37
CA ILE A 5 8.34 4.30 0.11
C ILE A 5 6.87 4.26 -0.31
N ILE A 6 6.56 4.65 -1.53
CA ILE A 6 5.20 4.62 -2.07
C ILE A 6 5.16 3.70 -3.28
N ILE A 7 4.32 2.67 -3.19
CA ILE A 7 4.18 1.59 -4.17
C ILE A 7 2.85 1.81 -4.91
N PRO A 8 2.86 2.22 -6.19
CA PRO A 8 1.64 2.41 -6.97
C PRO A 8 0.88 1.10 -7.22
N GLY A 9 -0.34 1.24 -7.75
CA GLY A 9 -1.16 0.09 -8.17
C GLY A 9 -0.68 -0.55 -9.48
N LEU A 10 -1.46 -1.51 -9.98
CA LEU A 10 -1.15 -2.32 -11.18
C LEU A 10 -0.68 -1.51 -12.40
N GLY A 11 -1.24 -0.32 -12.63
CA GLY A 11 -0.84 0.53 -13.74
C GLY A 11 0.49 1.28 -13.55
N ASP A 12 1.23 1.03 -12.47
CA ASP A 12 2.52 1.65 -12.12
C ASP A 12 2.55 3.17 -12.41
N LYS A 13 1.52 3.89 -11.96
CA LYS A 13 1.32 5.32 -12.27
C LYS A 13 2.32 6.25 -11.54
N VAL A 14 3.62 6.01 -11.66
CA VAL A 14 4.72 6.72 -10.96
C VAL A 14 4.62 8.24 -11.11
N LYS A 15 4.40 8.75 -12.32
CA LYS A 15 4.29 10.20 -12.58
C LYS A 15 3.13 10.83 -11.79
N TRP A 16 1.97 10.17 -11.80
CA TRP A 16 0.80 10.63 -11.06
C TRP A 16 1.02 10.61 -9.55
N THR A 17 1.65 9.54 -9.04
CA THR A 17 1.98 9.45 -7.61
C THR A 17 2.94 10.56 -7.18
N LYS A 18 3.96 10.88 -7.99
CA LYS A 18 4.86 12.03 -7.75
C LYS A 18 4.11 13.36 -7.67
N ILE A 19 3.15 13.57 -8.57
CA ILE A 19 2.33 14.80 -8.56
C ILE A 19 1.45 14.85 -7.31
N ALA A 20 0.80 13.73 -6.95
CA ALA A 20 -0.09 13.66 -5.80
C ALA A 20 0.63 13.94 -4.47
N THR A 21 1.92 13.59 -4.38
CA THR A 21 2.72 13.74 -3.15
C THR A 21 3.73 14.90 -3.21
N ARG A 22 3.63 15.78 -4.21
CA ARG A 22 4.62 16.85 -4.46
C ARG A 22 4.87 17.76 -3.25
N ASN A 23 3.85 18.04 -2.45
CA ASN A 23 3.94 18.93 -1.28
C ASN A 23 4.37 18.20 0.01
N TRP A 24 4.61 16.88 -0.03
CA TRP A 24 4.91 16.12 1.21
C TRP A 24 6.24 16.52 1.86
N ARG A 25 7.19 17.05 1.07
CA ARG A 25 8.47 17.55 1.59
C ARG A 25 8.29 18.74 2.54
N GLU A 26 7.27 19.56 2.32
CA GLU A 26 6.88 20.66 3.22
C GLU A 26 6.40 20.15 4.58
N HIS A 27 5.94 18.89 4.63
CA HIS A 27 5.54 18.20 5.86
C HIS A 27 6.66 17.33 6.45
N GLY A 28 7.92 17.53 6.02
CA GLY A 28 9.07 16.77 6.51
C GLY A 28 9.12 15.31 6.04
N ILE A 29 8.38 14.98 4.97
CA ILE A 29 8.29 13.63 4.40
C ILE A 29 8.92 13.61 3.01
N GLU A 30 9.80 12.63 2.79
CA GLU A 30 10.39 12.34 1.49
C GLU A 30 9.69 11.16 0.81
N PRO A 31 8.85 11.40 -0.22
CA PRO A 31 8.23 10.32 -0.97
C PRO A 31 9.24 9.67 -1.93
N ILE A 32 9.45 8.37 -1.78
CA ILE A 32 10.28 7.52 -2.65
C ILE A 32 9.34 6.61 -3.43
N ILE A 33 9.07 6.94 -4.69
CA ILE A 33 8.12 6.15 -5.49
C ILE A 33 8.82 4.91 -6.06
N TYR A 34 8.33 3.73 -5.69
CA TYR A 34 8.87 2.44 -6.12
C TYR A 34 7.98 1.79 -7.18
N SER A 35 8.49 1.62 -8.40
CA SER A 35 7.78 0.92 -9.47
C SER A 35 7.89 -0.59 -9.28
N MET A 36 6.77 -1.30 -9.33
CA MET A 36 6.78 -2.76 -9.24
C MET A 36 7.06 -3.42 -10.58
N ASN A 37 6.82 -2.71 -11.68
CA ASN A 37 6.86 -3.23 -13.05
C ASN A 37 5.97 -4.48 -13.14
N TRP A 38 4.68 -4.32 -12.85
CA TRP A 38 3.74 -5.43 -12.62
C TRP A 38 3.59 -6.43 -13.78
N HIS A 39 3.98 -6.03 -14.99
CA HIS A 39 3.74 -6.76 -16.23
C HIS A 39 5.03 -7.29 -16.90
N ASP A 40 6.16 -7.29 -16.19
CA ASP A 40 7.46 -7.77 -16.71
C ASP A 40 7.66 -9.31 -16.59
N GLY A 41 6.67 -10.03 -16.05
CA GLY A 41 6.73 -11.48 -15.86
C GLY A 41 7.56 -11.95 -14.65
N GLU A 42 8.18 -11.05 -13.88
CA GLU A 42 8.97 -11.42 -12.71
C GLU A 42 8.08 -11.83 -11.53
N SER A 43 8.46 -12.90 -10.82
CA SER A 43 7.70 -13.37 -9.65
C SER A 43 7.68 -12.37 -8.50
N PHE A 44 6.63 -12.41 -7.69
CA PHE A 44 6.51 -11.52 -6.54
C PHE A 44 7.65 -11.69 -5.55
N LYS A 45 8.16 -12.92 -5.36
CA LYS A 45 9.30 -13.20 -4.48
C LYS A 45 10.53 -12.39 -4.87
N ILE A 46 10.84 -12.31 -6.17
CA ILE A 46 12.02 -11.57 -6.66
C ILE A 46 11.78 -10.06 -6.50
N LYS A 47 10.59 -9.56 -6.87
CA LYS A 47 10.21 -8.15 -6.70
C LYS A 47 10.28 -7.71 -5.23
N LEU A 48 9.71 -8.51 -4.32
CA LEU A 48 9.76 -8.27 -2.88
C LEU A 48 11.21 -8.24 -2.37
N ASN A 49 12.08 -9.13 -2.85
CA ASN A 49 13.50 -9.11 -2.47
C ASN A 49 14.22 -7.83 -2.93
N LYS A 50 13.91 -7.32 -4.13
CA LYS A 50 14.45 -6.03 -4.61
C LYS A 50 13.97 -4.87 -3.73
N LEU A 51 12.67 -4.84 -3.42
CA LEU A 51 12.08 -3.84 -2.54
C LEU A 51 12.67 -3.89 -1.12
N VAL A 52 12.89 -5.09 -0.59
CA VAL A 52 13.54 -5.28 0.72
C VAL A 52 14.97 -4.73 0.72
N LYS A 53 15.76 -4.97 -0.34
CA LYS A 53 17.11 -4.40 -0.46
C LYS A 53 17.08 -2.86 -0.46
N LEU A 54 16.09 -2.27 -1.14
CA LEU A 54 15.89 -0.81 -1.11
C LEU A 54 15.56 -0.33 0.30
N ALA A 55 14.60 -0.97 0.97
CA ALA A 55 14.23 -0.64 2.35
C ALA A 55 15.43 -0.73 3.32
N ASP A 56 16.20 -1.81 3.24
CA ASP A 56 17.40 -2.03 4.05
C ASP A 56 18.45 -0.94 3.78
N SER A 57 18.66 -0.56 2.51
CA SER A 57 19.58 0.52 2.14
C SER A 57 19.14 1.86 2.73
N LEU A 58 17.87 2.22 2.59
CA LEU A 58 17.33 3.49 3.10
C LEU A 58 17.36 3.56 4.63
N SER A 59 17.19 2.41 5.31
CA SER A 59 17.23 2.35 6.77
C SER A 59 18.63 2.51 7.33
N LYS A 60 19.68 2.05 6.62
CA LYS A 60 21.09 2.23 7.03
C LYS A 60 21.53 3.68 7.11
N GLU A 61 20.83 4.58 6.43
CA GLU A 61 21.05 6.02 6.51
C GLU A 61 20.49 6.64 7.82
N GLY A 62 20.13 5.82 8.81
CA GLY A 62 19.85 6.23 10.18
C GLY A 62 18.39 6.57 10.47
N SER A 63 17.44 6.08 9.66
CA SER A 63 16.01 6.35 9.87
C SER A 63 15.16 5.11 9.66
N LYS A 64 14.19 4.87 10.55
CA LYS A 64 13.06 3.99 10.21
C LYS A 64 12.32 4.59 9.01
N ILE A 65 11.78 3.72 8.17
CA ILE A 65 11.05 4.12 6.96
C ILE A 65 9.58 3.80 7.12
N SER A 66 8.70 4.58 6.51
CA SER A 66 7.30 4.19 6.35
C SER A 66 7.03 3.70 4.94
N VAL A 67 5.96 2.94 4.76
CA VAL A 67 5.60 2.38 3.45
C VAL A 67 4.12 2.61 3.18
N ILE A 68 3.82 3.01 1.95
CA ILE A 68 2.46 3.19 1.46
C ILE A 68 2.30 2.32 0.23
N GLY A 69 1.22 1.55 0.20
CA GLY A 69 0.84 0.80 -0.99
C GLY A 69 -0.53 1.25 -1.47
N CYS A 70 -0.65 1.54 -2.76
CA CYS A 70 -1.89 1.96 -3.39
C CYS A 70 -2.46 0.84 -4.23
N SER A 71 -3.75 0.52 -4.12
CA SER A 71 -4.37 -0.57 -4.88
C SER A 71 -3.60 -1.88 -4.72
N ALA A 72 -3.10 -2.47 -5.80
CA ALA A 72 -2.21 -3.64 -5.77
C ALA A 72 -0.92 -3.45 -4.97
N GLY A 73 -0.38 -2.23 -4.86
CA GLY A 73 0.79 -1.96 -4.04
C GLY A 73 0.56 -2.16 -2.55
N ALA A 74 -0.70 -2.18 -2.09
CA ALA A 74 -1.04 -2.30 -0.67
C ALA A 74 -0.61 -3.64 -0.06
N SER A 75 -0.91 -4.76 -0.72
CA SER A 75 -0.45 -6.07 -0.28
C SER A 75 1.08 -6.14 -0.29
N VAL A 76 1.76 -5.48 -1.23
CA VAL A 76 3.23 -5.40 -1.27
C VAL A 76 3.77 -4.67 -0.05
N ALA A 77 3.22 -3.51 0.28
CA ALA A 77 3.64 -2.70 1.42
C ALA A 77 3.54 -3.48 2.73
N LEU A 78 2.45 -4.24 2.90
CA LEU A 78 2.23 -5.07 4.08
C LEU A 78 3.14 -6.31 4.13
N ASN A 79 3.40 -6.96 2.99
CA ASN A 79 4.41 -8.03 2.91
C ASN A 79 5.82 -7.53 3.24
N LEU A 80 6.20 -6.33 2.76
CA LEU A 80 7.46 -5.69 3.13
C LEU A 80 7.54 -5.48 4.64
N PHE A 81 6.48 -4.95 5.24
CA PHE A 81 6.39 -4.76 6.69
C PHE A 81 6.59 -6.05 7.45
N ILE A 82 5.86 -7.12 7.13
CA ILE A 82 5.98 -8.40 7.83
C ILE A 82 7.42 -8.93 7.75
N LYS A 83 8.11 -8.73 6.62
CA LYS A 83 9.49 -9.17 6.38
C LYS A 83 10.56 -8.27 7.03
N ARG A 84 10.22 -7.05 7.43
CA ARG A 84 11.15 -6.00 7.90
C ARG A 84 10.60 -5.15 9.05
N GLN A 85 9.94 -5.79 10.01
CA GLN A 85 9.22 -5.11 11.10
C GLN A 85 10.11 -4.18 11.94
N ASN A 86 11.40 -4.48 12.05
CA ASN A 86 12.35 -3.69 12.85
C ASN A 86 12.68 -2.32 12.23
N ILE A 87 12.59 -2.18 10.90
CA ILE A 87 12.93 -0.94 10.19
C ILE A 87 11.71 -0.18 9.67
N ILE A 88 10.54 -0.82 9.63
CA ILE A 88 9.29 -0.18 9.21
C ILE A 88 8.63 0.51 10.41
N ASP A 89 8.38 1.82 10.27
CA ASP A 89 7.74 2.66 11.27
C ASP A 89 6.22 2.61 11.18
N ARG A 90 5.69 2.79 9.95
CA ARG A 90 4.25 2.85 9.65
C ARG A 90 3.98 2.24 8.28
N VAL A 91 2.78 1.66 8.13
CA VAL A 91 2.30 1.13 6.84
C VAL A 91 0.93 1.69 6.53
N VAL A 92 0.72 2.14 5.30
CA VAL A 92 -0.59 2.62 4.83
C VAL A 92 -1.02 1.83 3.60
N SER A 93 -2.23 1.28 3.64
CA SER A 93 -2.94 0.72 2.49
C SER A 93 -3.93 1.76 1.96
N VAL A 94 -3.79 2.21 0.72
CA VAL A 94 -4.70 3.17 0.08
C VAL A 94 -5.49 2.46 -1.01
N CYS A 95 -6.79 2.29 -0.79
CA CYS A 95 -7.72 1.53 -1.65
C CYS A 95 -7.17 0.13 -1.97
N GLY A 96 -6.51 -0.50 -1.00
CA GLY A 96 -5.74 -1.72 -1.22
C GLY A 96 -6.59 -2.99 -1.31
N ARG A 97 -6.21 -3.92 -2.19
CA ARG A 97 -6.72 -5.30 -2.15
C ARG A 97 -5.81 -6.13 -1.25
N LEU A 98 -6.31 -6.57 -0.10
CA LEU A 98 -5.52 -7.29 0.91
C LEU A 98 -5.87 -8.77 1.04
N ARG A 99 -7.01 -9.19 0.50
CA ARG A 99 -7.46 -10.58 0.54
C ARG A 99 -8.09 -10.95 -0.79
N LYS A 100 -8.13 -12.23 -1.13
CA LYS A 100 -8.86 -12.74 -2.29
C LYS A 100 -10.32 -12.32 -2.25
N GLY A 101 -10.95 -12.45 -1.09
CA GLY A 101 -12.37 -12.19 -0.89
C GLY A 101 -13.26 -13.26 -1.54
N HIS A 102 -14.58 -13.02 -1.51
CA HIS A 102 -15.59 -13.93 -2.05
C HIS A 102 -16.18 -13.45 -3.38
N GLN A 103 -15.69 -12.33 -3.92
CA GLN A 103 -16.27 -11.72 -5.11
C GLN A 103 -15.92 -12.51 -6.36
N THR A 104 -16.91 -12.67 -7.24
CA THR A 104 -16.76 -13.30 -8.55
C THR A 104 -16.84 -12.25 -9.67
N GLY A 105 -16.58 -12.67 -10.92
CA GLY A 105 -16.66 -11.78 -12.08
C GLY A 105 -15.64 -10.63 -12.04
N PHE A 106 -16.04 -9.44 -12.50
CA PHE A 106 -15.16 -8.28 -12.69
C PHE A 106 -14.36 -7.88 -11.43
N ARG A 107 -14.93 -8.07 -10.24
CA ARG A 107 -14.32 -7.69 -8.96
C ARG A 107 -13.56 -8.84 -8.27
N SER A 108 -13.49 -10.01 -8.90
CA SER A 108 -12.68 -11.13 -8.39
C SER A 108 -11.18 -10.84 -8.49
N LEU A 109 -10.39 -11.41 -7.56
CA LEU A 109 -8.95 -11.25 -7.59
C LEU A 109 -8.37 -11.82 -8.89
N GLU A 110 -8.85 -12.98 -9.34
CA GLU A 110 -8.42 -13.66 -10.56
C GLU A 110 -8.59 -12.77 -11.79
N THR A 111 -9.73 -12.09 -11.89
CA THR A 111 -9.99 -11.17 -13.01
C THR A 111 -9.09 -9.93 -12.92
N ARG A 112 -8.93 -9.36 -11.72
CA ARG A 112 -8.10 -8.16 -11.51
C ARG A 112 -6.60 -8.43 -11.65
N ALA A 113 -6.15 -9.65 -11.38
CA ALA A 113 -4.75 -10.07 -11.46
C ALA A 113 -4.41 -10.80 -12.76
N LYS A 114 -5.34 -10.92 -13.71
CA LYS A 114 -5.16 -11.66 -14.97
C LYS A 114 -3.88 -11.30 -15.73
N THR A 115 -3.46 -10.04 -15.67
CA THR A 115 -2.26 -9.54 -16.36
C THR A 115 -1.03 -9.40 -15.44
N SER A 116 -1.12 -9.82 -14.18
CA SER A 116 -0.02 -9.73 -13.22
C SER A 116 -0.10 -10.85 -12.17
N PRO A 117 0.58 -11.99 -12.41
CA PRO A 117 0.72 -13.06 -11.42
C PRO A 117 1.33 -12.56 -10.10
N ALA A 118 2.30 -11.65 -10.17
CA ALA A 118 2.94 -11.08 -8.99
C ALA A 118 1.96 -10.31 -8.08
N PHE A 119 0.91 -9.70 -8.64
CA PHE A 119 -0.13 -9.08 -7.83
C PHE A 119 -0.95 -10.14 -7.07
N MET A 120 -1.38 -11.21 -7.75
CA MET A 120 -2.09 -12.32 -7.11
C MET A 120 -1.27 -12.93 -5.97
N GLU A 121 -0.02 -13.28 -6.26
CA GLU A 121 0.94 -13.82 -5.29
C GLU A 121 1.11 -12.89 -4.08
N SER A 122 1.12 -11.58 -4.30
CA SER A 122 1.25 -10.59 -3.23
C SER A 122 0.05 -10.59 -2.29
N VAL A 123 -1.17 -10.64 -2.84
CA VAL A 123 -2.40 -10.68 -2.05
C VAL A 123 -2.48 -11.98 -1.24
N GLU A 124 -2.27 -13.12 -1.88
CA GLU A 124 -2.34 -14.44 -1.25
C GLU A 124 -1.28 -14.60 -0.15
N LEU A 125 -0.05 -14.11 -0.40
CA LEU A 125 0.99 -14.16 0.62
C LEU A 125 0.62 -13.35 1.86
N PHE A 126 0.11 -12.12 1.67
CA PHE A 126 -0.28 -11.29 2.81
C PHE A 126 -1.47 -11.91 3.57
N GLU A 127 -2.51 -12.35 2.85
CA GLU A 127 -3.68 -13.00 3.45
C GLU A 127 -3.29 -14.20 4.32
N SER A 128 -2.35 -15.03 3.87
CA SER A 128 -1.85 -16.19 4.63
C SER A 128 -1.15 -15.81 5.95
N GLN A 129 -0.60 -14.60 6.03
CA GLN A 129 0.22 -14.12 7.13
C GLN A 129 -0.52 -13.15 8.05
N GLU A 130 -1.60 -12.52 7.60
CA GLU A 130 -2.29 -11.47 8.35
C GLU A 130 -2.74 -11.93 9.74
N LYS A 131 -3.21 -13.17 9.85
CA LYS A 131 -3.64 -13.76 11.14
C LYS A 131 -2.53 -13.79 12.20
N ASN A 132 -1.26 -13.73 11.79
CA ASN A 132 -0.11 -13.72 12.68
C ASN A 132 0.22 -12.31 13.20
N LEU A 133 -0.46 -11.26 12.69
CA LEU A 133 -0.26 -9.91 13.17
C LEU A 133 -0.86 -9.73 14.56
N ASN A 134 -0.02 -9.39 15.53
CA ASN A 134 -0.40 -9.04 16.89
C ASN A 134 -1.00 -7.62 16.96
N LYS A 135 -1.52 -7.26 18.14
CA LYS A 135 -2.19 -5.96 18.35
C LYS A 135 -1.28 -4.76 18.10
N ASP A 136 0.00 -4.83 18.46
CA ASP A 136 0.92 -3.71 18.29
C ASP A 136 1.33 -3.52 16.83
N GLN A 137 1.53 -4.61 16.10
CA GLN A 137 1.74 -4.60 14.66
C GLN A 137 0.52 -4.01 13.92
N ARG A 138 -0.70 -4.31 14.37
CA ARG A 138 -1.93 -3.76 13.77
C ARG A 138 -2.08 -2.25 14.00
N LYS A 139 -1.63 -1.72 15.15
CA LYS A 139 -1.69 -0.27 15.45
C LYS A 139 -0.85 0.60 14.53
N ILE A 140 0.21 0.05 13.92
CA ILE A 140 1.06 0.79 12.98
C ILE A 140 0.60 0.65 11.52
N ILE A 141 -0.54 -0.01 11.29
CA ILE A 141 -1.17 -0.13 9.97
C ILE A 141 -2.38 0.80 9.89
N MET A 142 -2.41 1.62 8.85
CA MET A 142 -3.58 2.39 8.44
C MET A 142 -4.14 1.82 7.13
N THR A 143 -5.47 1.76 7.00
CA THR A 143 -6.13 1.56 5.71
C THR A 143 -6.98 2.78 5.37
N ILE A 144 -7.05 3.10 4.09
CA ILE A 144 -7.83 4.21 3.54
C ILE A 144 -8.67 3.66 2.40
N ARG A 145 -9.98 3.93 2.40
CA ARG A 145 -10.89 3.56 1.30
C ARG A 145 -11.83 4.71 0.94
N PRO A 146 -12.43 4.73 -0.26
CA PRO A 146 -13.54 5.63 -0.54
C PRO A 146 -14.70 5.41 0.44
N LEU A 147 -15.33 6.51 0.84
CA LEU A 147 -16.54 6.52 1.64
C LEU A 147 -17.74 6.03 0.82
N PHE A 148 -17.85 6.47 -0.43
CA PHE A 148 -19.04 6.26 -1.27
C PHE A 148 -18.93 5.07 -2.23
N GLY A 149 -17.84 4.30 -2.16
CA GLY A 149 -17.68 3.04 -2.88
C GLY A 149 -16.46 2.97 -3.80
N ASP A 150 -15.99 1.75 -4.01
CA ASP A 150 -14.87 1.39 -4.87
C ASP A 150 -15.34 0.31 -5.87
N GLU A 151 -15.34 0.66 -7.15
CA GLU A 151 -15.77 -0.19 -8.25
C GLU A 151 -14.84 -1.38 -8.52
N LEU A 152 -13.59 -1.32 -8.04
CA LEU A 152 -12.55 -2.34 -8.30
C LEU A 152 -12.22 -3.19 -7.07
N VAL A 153 -12.22 -2.59 -5.88
CA VAL A 153 -11.79 -3.20 -4.61
C VAL A 153 -12.94 -3.23 -3.60
N PRO A 154 -13.64 -4.36 -3.47
CA PRO A 154 -14.50 -4.71 -2.34
C PRO A 154 -13.96 -4.30 -0.98
N SER A 155 -14.79 -3.59 -0.22
CA SER A 155 -14.44 -2.97 1.06
C SER A 155 -14.03 -3.97 2.14
N ASP A 156 -14.62 -5.16 2.14
CA ASP A 156 -14.32 -6.30 3.02
C ASP A 156 -12.87 -6.80 2.84
N THR A 157 -12.28 -6.57 1.67
CA THR A 157 -10.89 -6.96 1.38
C THR A 157 -9.88 -5.83 1.58
N ALA A 158 -10.32 -4.63 1.95
CA ALA A 158 -9.46 -3.44 2.07
C ALA A 158 -9.11 -3.06 3.52
N VAL A 159 -9.84 -3.59 4.49
CA VAL A 159 -9.70 -3.24 5.91
C VAL A 159 -8.89 -4.28 6.69
N ILE A 160 -8.21 -3.81 7.74
CA ILE A 160 -7.49 -4.65 8.71
C ILE A 160 -8.22 -4.56 10.05
N LYS A 161 -8.68 -5.70 10.57
CA LYS A 161 -9.29 -5.75 11.92
C LYS A 161 -8.29 -5.23 12.95
N ASP A 162 -8.76 -4.41 13.87
CA ASP A 162 -7.97 -3.76 14.93
C ASP A 162 -6.84 -2.82 14.42
N GLY A 163 -6.82 -2.51 13.13
CA GLY A 163 -5.98 -1.46 12.53
C GLY A 163 -6.70 -0.11 12.47
N GLN A 164 -5.98 0.95 12.09
CA GLN A 164 -6.58 2.27 11.89
C GLN A 164 -7.22 2.35 10.50
N ASN A 165 -8.53 2.10 10.40
CA ASN A 165 -9.26 2.15 9.13
C ASN A 165 -9.98 3.50 8.99
N ILE A 166 -9.67 4.26 7.94
CA ILE A 166 -10.30 5.56 7.65
C ILE A 166 -10.90 5.59 6.25
N THR A 167 -11.73 6.60 6.00
CA THR A 167 -12.36 6.85 4.70
C THR A 167 -12.03 8.23 4.16
N VAL A 168 -12.00 8.36 2.84
CA VAL A 168 -11.98 9.66 2.15
C VAL A 168 -13.34 9.91 1.47
N PRO A 169 -13.89 11.14 1.46
CA PRO A 169 -15.23 11.43 0.97
C PRO A 169 -15.28 11.48 -0.57
N THR A 170 -14.94 10.37 -1.20
CA THR A 170 -14.85 10.21 -2.65
C THR A 170 -15.59 8.97 -3.11
N ILE A 171 -15.92 8.97 -4.40
CA ILE A 171 -16.27 7.79 -5.19
C ILE A 171 -15.05 7.35 -5.99
N GLU A 172 -15.12 6.15 -6.54
CA GLU A 172 -14.18 5.59 -7.52
C GLU A 172 -12.76 5.29 -7.01
N HIS A 173 -12.17 4.23 -7.53
CA HIS A 173 -10.88 3.71 -7.07
C HIS A 173 -9.71 4.67 -7.31
N SER A 174 -9.51 5.07 -8.57
CA SER A 174 -8.33 5.87 -8.96
C SER A 174 -8.39 7.29 -8.41
N LEU A 175 -9.58 7.90 -8.42
CA LEU A 175 -9.79 9.22 -7.84
C LEU A 175 -9.52 9.19 -6.34
N SER A 176 -10.03 8.19 -5.62
CA SER A 176 -9.83 8.06 -4.17
C SER A 176 -8.36 7.92 -3.78
N ILE A 177 -7.56 7.18 -4.56
CA ILE A 177 -6.11 7.10 -4.34
C ILE A 177 -5.46 8.48 -4.48
N TYR A 178 -5.76 9.20 -5.57
CA TYR A 178 -5.20 10.53 -5.80
C TYR A 178 -5.57 11.51 -4.68
N MET A 179 -6.86 11.55 -4.32
CA MET A 179 -7.38 12.45 -3.30
C MET A 179 -6.83 12.13 -1.92
N ALA A 180 -6.67 10.85 -1.57
CA ALA A 180 -6.05 10.43 -0.30
C ALA A 180 -4.58 10.82 -0.19
N LEU A 181 -3.83 10.82 -1.30
CA LEU A 181 -2.41 11.20 -1.31
C LEU A 181 -2.19 12.72 -1.38
N SER A 182 -3.17 13.48 -1.87
CA SER A 182 -3.05 14.93 -2.11
C SER A 182 -3.94 15.75 -1.16
N ILE A 183 -5.20 15.98 -1.54
CA ILE A 183 -6.13 16.90 -0.89
C ILE A 183 -6.52 16.43 0.52
N PHE A 184 -6.78 15.14 0.69
CA PHE A 184 -7.15 14.53 1.96
C PHE A 184 -5.96 13.84 2.66
N SER A 185 -4.73 14.27 2.38
CA SER A 185 -3.52 13.65 2.92
C SER A 185 -3.29 13.92 4.41
N LYS A 186 -3.95 14.91 5.02
CA LYS A 186 -3.70 15.31 6.41
C LYS A 186 -3.77 14.15 7.43
N PRO A 187 -4.81 13.29 7.47
CA PRO A 187 -4.83 12.15 8.39
C PRO A 187 -3.71 11.14 8.14
N LEU A 188 -3.38 10.93 6.87
CA LEU A 188 -2.27 10.06 6.44
C LEU A 188 -0.94 10.63 6.92
N ILE A 189 -0.64 11.91 6.64
CA ILE A 189 0.58 12.60 7.05
C ILE A 189 0.71 12.61 8.58
N ASN A 190 -0.37 12.90 9.30
CA ASN A 190 -0.37 12.87 10.76
C ASN A 190 -0.06 11.47 11.28
N PHE A 191 -0.62 10.42 10.67
CA PHE A 191 -0.30 9.04 11.03
C PHE A 191 1.15 8.67 10.74
N LEU A 192 1.70 9.14 9.62
CA LEU A 192 3.12 8.97 9.30
C LEU A 192 4.03 9.69 10.27
N ASN A 193 3.61 10.81 10.88
CA ASN A 193 4.45 11.60 11.79
C ASN A 193 4.33 11.26 13.27
N LYS A 194 3.41 10.35 13.65
CA LYS A 194 3.32 9.80 15.00
C LYS A 194 4.48 8.85 15.31
#